data_AF-A0A4P8HBA4-F1
#
_entry.id   AF-A0A4P8HBA4-F1
#
_cell.length_a   1.000
_cell.length_b   1.000
_cell.length_c   1.000
_cell.angle_alpha   90.00
_cell.angle_beta   90.00
_cell.angle_gamma   90.00
#
_symmetry.space_group_name_H-M   'P 1'
#
loop_
_entity.id
_entity.type
_entity.pdbx_description
1 polymer ?
#
loop_
_entity_poly.entity_id
_entity_poly.type
_entity_poly.pdbx_seq_one_letter_code
_entity_poly.pdbx_strand_id
1 'polypeptide(L)'
;MTSGTTPVLQQRRQVVVKGDQVEVLVKSRDRVKAHGEVFTPAHMVEQMLDLVRPELETGPGFVDKTFFEPAAGDGNFLTAIFRRKLAAIEKRYAPKMWPTESLFALASIYSVELLADNHSDAQTNMLGEFVAFHVKHKVKCSPKTNLFKAAQHLITANIQQGNTLTGLDAAGHPLVFSWWHRILNAPPTVQREAFKLSSLRNADESLLDFDVLPTYPPCRIDHVHKGA
;
A
#
# COMPACT_ATOMS: atom_id res chain seq x y z
N MET A 1 -29.28 10.71 45.36
CA MET A 1 -28.46 10.96 44.16
C MET A 1 -27.26 10.05 44.23
N THR A 2 -27.28 8.91 43.54
CA THR A 2 -26.15 7.99 43.47
C THR A 2 -25.95 7.64 42.00
N SER A 3 -25.06 8.40 41.36
CA SER A 3 -24.60 8.19 40.00
C SER A 3 -23.84 6.86 39.92
N GLY A 4 -24.46 5.86 39.32
CA GLY A 4 -23.81 4.60 38.97
C GLY A 4 -22.87 4.82 37.78
N THR A 5 -21.57 4.73 38.04
CA THR A 5 -20.53 4.66 37.00
C THR A 5 -20.64 3.33 36.28
N THR A 6 -21.06 3.35 35.02
CA THR A 6 -21.02 2.20 34.12
C THR A 6 -19.58 1.69 33.99
N PRO A 7 -19.30 0.38 34.17
CA PRO A 7 -17.96 -0.12 33.99
C PRO A 7 -17.59 -0.06 32.51
N VAL A 8 -16.55 0.70 32.19
CA VAL A 8 -15.92 0.70 30.86
C VAL A 8 -15.43 -0.72 30.61
N LEU A 9 -16.04 -1.41 29.65
CA LEU A 9 -15.56 -2.72 29.19
C LEU A 9 -14.11 -2.57 28.73
N GLN A 10 -13.17 -3.12 29.48
CA GLN A 10 -11.77 -3.22 29.07
C GLN A 10 -11.71 -3.94 27.71
N GLN A 11 -11.34 -3.18 26.67
CA GLN A 11 -11.10 -3.69 25.33
C GLN A 11 -9.94 -4.71 25.37
N ARG A 12 -10.27 -6.01 25.40
CA ARG A 12 -9.26 -7.07 25.29
C ARG A 12 -8.83 -7.21 23.83
N ARG A 13 -7.58 -6.84 23.52
CA ARG A 13 -6.92 -7.20 22.25
C ARG A 13 -6.75 -8.72 22.18
N GLN A 14 -7.04 -9.34 21.04
CA GLN A 14 -6.60 -10.72 20.81
C GLN A 14 -5.18 -10.68 20.29
N VAL A 15 -4.28 -11.31 21.05
CA VAL A 15 -2.85 -11.26 20.81
C VAL A 15 -2.34 -12.68 20.65
N VAL A 16 -1.61 -12.94 19.57
CA VAL A 16 -0.88 -14.19 19.35
C VAL A 16 0.60 -13.93 19.59
N VAL A 17 1.21 -14.75 20.44
CA VAL A 17 2.65 -14.71 20.71
C VAL A 17 3.30 -15.85 19.93
N LYS A 18 4.24 -15.52 19.03
CA LYS A 18 5.03 -16.51 18.29
C LYS A 18 6.52 -16.14 18.42
N GLY A 19 7.23 -16.85 19.30
CA GLY A 19 8.58 -16.45 19.70
C GLY A 19 8.56 -15.10 20.43
N ASP A 20 9.42 -14.18 20.02
CA ASP A 20 9.48 -12.81 20.58
C ASP A 20 8.48 -11.83 19.93
N GLN A 21 7.70 -12.28 18.94
CA GLN A 21 6.76 -11.42 18.22
C GLN A 21 5.35 -11.53 18.78
N VAL A 22 4.77 -10.37 19.07
CA VAL A 22 3.43 -10.18 19.61
C VAL A 22 2.56 -9.61 18.49
N GLU A 23 1.67 -10.43 17.95
CA GLU A 23 0.77 -10.07 16.85
C GLU A 23 -0.63 -9.77 17.39
N VAL A 24 -1.24 -8.67 16.96
CA VAL A 24 -2.62 -8.31 17.34
C VAL A 24 -3.56 -8.75 16.22
N LEU A 25 -4.41 -9.75 16.47
CA LEU A 25 -5.39 -10.22 15.49
C LEU A 25 -6.71 -9.44 15.54
N VAL A 26 -7.00 -8.83 16.69
CA VAL A 26 -8.20 -8.03 16.90
C VAL A 26 -7.85 -6.83 17.77
N LYS A 27 -8.06 -5.61 17.26
CA LYS A 27 -7.90 -4.36 18.05
C LYS A 27 -8.97 -4.29 19.14
N SER A 28 -10.23 -4.57 18.84
CA SER A 28 -11.30 -4.69 19.84
C SER A 28 -12.51 -5.50 19.32
N ARG A 29 -13.29 -6.08 20.24
CA ARG A 29 -14.54 -6.79 19.88
C ARG A 29 -15.60 -5.87 19.29
N ASP A 30 -15.60 -4.59 19.66
CA ASP A 30 -16.57 -3.62 19.14
C ASP A 30 -16.31 -3.34 17.67
N ARG A 31 -15.03 -3.24 17.26
CA ARG A 31 -14.64 -3.10 15.84
C ARG A 31 -14.98 -4.35 15.02
N VAL A 32 -14.82 -5.54 15.60
CA VAL A 32 -15.29 -6.79 14.96
C VAL A 32 -16.80 -6.72 14.69
N LYS A 33 -17.59 -6.31 15.69
CA LYS A 33 -19.05 -6.24 15.54
C LYS A 33 -19.49 -5.13 14.57
N ALA A 34 -18.86 -3.97 14.63
CA ALA A 34 -19.25 -2.79 13.86
C ALA A 34 -18.74 -2.83 12.40
N HIS A 35 -17.56 -3.41 12.18
CA HIS A 35 -16.84 -3.31 10.91
C HIS A 35 -16.32 -4.64 10.37
N GLY A 36 -16.46 -5.74 11.13
CA GLY A 36 -15.87 -7.03 10.75
C GLY A 36 -14.33 -7.03 10.83
N GLU A 37 -13.72 -6.07 11.52
CA GLU A 37 -12.26 -5.92 11.54
C GLU A 37 -11.58 -7.11 12.23
N VAL A 38 -10.78 -7.83 11.45
CA VAL A 38 -9.86 -8.87 11.90
C VAL A 38 -8.57 -8.75 11.09
N PHE A 39 -7.42 -9.01 11.73
CA PHE A 39 -6.13 -9.00 11.03
C PHE A 39 -5.75 -10.43 10.66
N THR A 40 -5.35 -10.59 9.39
CA THR A 40 -4.82 -11.85 8.89
C THR A 40 -3.47 -12.14 9.57
N PRO A 41 -3.31 -13.31 10.22
CA PRO A 41 -2.04 -13.66 10.84
C PRO A 41 -0.90 -13.72 9.83
N ALA A 42 0.30 -13.27 10.22
CA ALA A 42 1.46 -13.15 9.33
C ALA A 42 1.82 -14.46 8.61
N HIS A 43 1.70 -15.62 9.28
CA HIS A 43 1.98 -16.91 8.64
C HIS A 43 0.99 -17.24 7.51
N MET A 44 -0.26 -16.82 7.64
CA MET A 44 -1.29 -17.02 6.61
C MET A 44 -1.07 -16.04 5.44
N VAL A 45 -0.68 -14.80 5.74
CA VAL A 45 -0.25 -13.83 4.72
C VAL A 45 0.88 -14.41 3.88
N GLU A 46 1.93 -14.96 4.50
CA GLU A 46 3.05 -15.55 3.78
C GLU A 46 2.64 -16.75 2.92
N GLN A 47 1.81 -17.65 3.46
CA GLN A 47 1.27 -18.79 2.70
C GLN A 47 0.47 -18.34 1.47
N MET A 48 -0.32 -17.28 1.59
CA MET A 48 -1.07 -16.73 0.46
C MET A 48 -0.15 -16.10 -0.58
N LEU A 49 0.88 -15.36 -0.15
CA LEU A 49 1.85 -14.74 -1.05
C LEU A 49 2.76 -15.76 -1.75
N ASP A 50 2.95 -16.95 -1.17
CA ASP A 50 3.67 -18.05 -1.82
C ASP A 50 2.98 -18.56 -3.09
N LEU A 51 1.65 -18.43 -3.18
CA LEU A 51 0.88 -18.81 -4.36
C LEU A 51 1.17 -17.93 -5.58
N VAL A 52 1.63 -16.70 -5.36
CA VAL A 52 1.92 -15.68 -6.39
C VAL A 52 3.40 -15.28 -6.41
N ARG A 53 4.25 -16.17 -5.92
CA ARG A 53 5.70 -15.98 -5.86
C ARG A 53 6.34 -15.63 -7.21
N PRO A 54 5.93 -16.23 -8.35
CA PRO A 54 6.46 -15.83 -9.66
C PRO A 54 6.25 -14.35 -9.95
N GLU A 55 5.06 -13.82 -9.70
CA GLU A 55 4.71 -12.41 -9.91
C GLU A 55 5.42 -11.50 -8.90
N LEU A 56 5.65 -12.00 -7.69
CA LEU A 56 6.14 -11.20 -6.57
C LEU A 56 7.68 -11.11 -6.48
N GLU A 57 8.42 -12.13 -6.93
CA GLU A 57 9.86 -12.24 -6.65
C GLU A 57 10.72 -12.67 -7.84
N THR A 58 10.27 -13.66 -8.61
CA THR A 58 11.18 -14.43 -9.49
C THR A 58 10.94 -14.20 -10.98
N GLY A 59 9.70 -13.92 -11.37
CA GLY A 59 9.29 -13.74 -12.76
C GLY A 59 9.91 -12.50 -13.43
N PRO A 60 9.80 -12.42 -14.77
CA PRO A 60 10.21 -11.24 -15.51
C PRO A 60 9.34 -10.03 -15.12
N GLY A 61 10.00 -8.89 -14.87
CA GLY A 61 9.31 -7.65 -14.51
C GLY A 61 8.60 -7.68 -13.15
N PHE A 62 8.96 -8.59 -12.23
CA PHE A 62 8.29 -8.75 -10.92
C PHE A 62 8.16 -7.44 -10.12
N VAL A 63 9.11 -6.51 -10.27
CA VAL A 63 9.08 -5.20 -9.58
C VAL A 63 7.82 -4.44 -9.95
N ASP A 64 7.46 -4.44 -11.23
CA ASP A 64 6.35 -3.66 -11.79
C ASP A 64 5.01 -4.42 -11.78
N LYS A 65 4.99 -5.71 -11.38
CA LYS A 65 3.75 -6.48 -11.23
C LYS A 65 2.88 -5.89 -10.13
N THR A 66 1.64 -5.55 -10.48
CA THR A 66 0.73 -4.82 -9.60
C THR A 66 -0.06 -5.73 -8.67
N PHE A 67 -0.26 -5.27 -7.43
CA PHE A 67 -1.07 -5.94 -6.42
C PHE A 67 -2.09 -4.94 -5.87
N PHE A 68 -3.33 -5.38 -5.67
CA PHE A 68 -4.41 -4.57 -5.15
C PHE A 68 -5.07 -5.26 -3.94
N GLU A 69 -5.09 -4.57 -2.80
CA GLU A 69 -5.76 -5.05 -1.59
C GLU A 69 -7.02 -4.21 -1.28
N PRO A 70 -8.23 -4.78 -1.39
CA PRO A 70 -9.48 -4.04 -1.22
C PRO A 70 -9.88 -3.74 0.23
N ALA A 71 -9.21 -4.31 1.24
CA ALA A 71 -9.48 -4.04 2.65
C ALA A 71 -8.18 -4.13 3.46
N ALA A 72 -7.30 -3.14 3.31
CA ALA A 72 -5.92 -3.25 3.75
C ALA A 72 -5.73 -3.38 5.26
N GLY A 73 -6.71 -2.96 6.08
CA GLY A 73 -6.51 -2.82 7.51
C GLY A 73 -5.32 -1.90 7.78
N ASP A 74 -4.42 -2.31 8.68
CA ASP A 74 -3.17 -1.63 8.99
C ASP A 74 -2.01 -2.00 8.04
N GLY A 75 -2.29 -2.71 6.95
CA GLY A 75 -1.35 -2.96 5.87
C GLY A 75 -0.52 -4.23 5.99
N ASN A 76 -0.98 -5.26 6.70
CA ASN A 76 -0.26 -6.55 6.82
C ASN A 76 0.11 -7.16 5.45
N PHE A 77 -0.82 -7.23 4.51
CA PHE A 77 -0.52 -7.69 3.15
C PHE A 77 0.41 -6.73 2.40
N LEU A 78 0.18 -5.43 2.51
CA LEU A 78 0.97 -4.42 1.80
C LEU A 78 2.44 -4.49 2.19
N THR A 79 2.70 -4.52 3.49
CA THR A 79 4.07 -4.61 4.03
C THR A 79 4.73 -5.95 3.71
N ALA A 80 4.00 -7.07 3.77
CA ALA A 80 4.53 -8.37 3.39
C ALA A 80 4.89 -8.45 1.88
N ILE A 81 4.00 -7.99 1.00
CA ILE A 81 4.25 -7.86 -0.44
C ILE A 81 5.49 -7.00 -0.69
N PHE A 82 5.55 -5.83 -0.04
CA PHE A 82 6.65 -4.90 -0.24
C PHE A 82 7.99 -5.44 0.26
N ARG A 83 8.03 -6.06 1.45
CA ARG A 83 9.22 -6.74 2.00
C ARG A 83 9.72 -7.84 1.06
N ARG A 84 8.84 -8.65 0.49
CA ARG A 84 9.21 -9.72 -0.46
C ARG A 84 9.77 -9.14 -1.76
N LYS A 85 9.16 -8.09 -2.31
CA LYS A 85 9.73 -7.35 -3.46
C LYS A 85 11.11 -6.77 -3.14
N LEU A 86 11.28 -6.13 -1.98
CA LEU A 86 12.56 -5.58 -1.54
C LEU A 86 13.65 -6.65 -1.40
N ALA A 87 13.34 -7.79 -0.79
CA ALA A 87 14.27 -8.91 -0.67
C ALA A 87 14.67 -9.49 -2.03
N ALA A 88 13.71 -9.62 -2.95
CA ALA A 88 13.99 -10.02 -4.33
C ALA A 88 14.82 -8.96 -5.08
N ILE A 89 14.58 -7.67 -4.84
CA ILE A 89 15.39 -6.58 -5.40
C ILE A 89 16.83 -6.65 -4.90
N GLU A 90 17.03 -6.81 -3.59
CA GLU A 90 18.34 -6.94 -2.94
C GLU A 90 19.13 -8.11 -3.53
N LYS A 91 18.46 -9.23 -3.82
CA LYS A 91 19.09 -10.43 -4.39
C LYS A 91 19.44 -10.32 -5.87
N ARG A 92 18.65 -9.57 -6.67
CA ARG A 92 18.69 -9.64 -8.14
C ARG A 92 19.27 -8.41 -8.82
N TYR A 93 19.26 -7.25 -8.16
CA TYR A 93 19.78 -6.01 -8.73
C TYR A 93 21.02 -5.53 -8.00
N ALA A 94 21.88 -4.83 -8.74
CA ALA A 94 23.05 -4.17 -8.16
C ALA A 94 22.63 -3.08 -7.15
N PRO A 95 23.39 -2.84 -6.07
CA PRO A 95 23.04 -1.87 -5.02
C PRO A 95 22.67 -0.47 -5.51
N LYS A 96 23.32 0.00 -6.58
CA LYS A 96 23.02 1.30 -7.21
C LYS A 96 21.59 1.43 -7.74
N MET A 97 20.90 0.32 -7.99
CA MET A 97 19.54 0.28 -8.53
C MET A 97 18.48 0.24 -7.42
N TRP A 98 18.83 -0.17 -6.20
CA TRP A 98 17.84 -0.39 -5.13
C TRP A 98 16.98 0.84 -4.79
N PRO A 99 17.51 2.09 -4.74
CA PRO A 99 16.66 3.27 -4.52
C PRO A 99 15.59 3.44 -5.59
N THR A 100 15.93 3.15 -6.84
CA THR A 100 15.00 3.25 -7.95
C THR A 100 14.00 2.10 -7.96
N GLU A 101 14.47 0.85 -7.89
CA GLU A 101 13.60 -0.33 -7.97
C GLU A 101 12.65 -0.44 -6.76
N SER A 102 13.08 0.03 -5.58
CA SER A 102 12.18 0.10 -4.41
C SER A 102 11.04 1.10 -4.58
N LEU A 103 11.27 2.23 -5.28
CA LEU A 103 10.19 3.17 -5.60
C LEU A 103 9.21 2.55 -6.61
N PHE A 104 9.70 1.85 -7.63
CA PHE A 104 8.82 1.15 -8.57
C PHE A 104 8.02 0.02 -7.90
N ALA A 105 8.62 -0.70 -6.95
CA ALA A 105 7.90 -1.66 -6.14
C ALA A 105 6.75 -1.01 -5.33
N LEU A 106 6.97 0.17 -4.72
CA LEU A 106 5.89 0.93 -4.09
C LEU A 106 4.82 1.36 -5.09
N ALA A 107 5.23 1.84 -6.27
CA ALA A 107 4.32 2.26 -7.33
C ALA A 107 3.41 1.12 -7.85
N SER A 108 3.80 -0.14 -7.62
CA SER A 108 3.02 -1.33 -8.02
C SER A 108 2.02 -1.82 -6.96
N ILE A 109 1.99 -1.25 -5.76
CA ILE A 109 1.14 -1.73 -4.66
C ILE A 109 0.03 -0.73 -4.43
N TYR A 110 -1.22 -1.19 -4.49
CA TYR A 110 -2.43 -0.39 -4.37
C TYR A 110 -3.35 -0.95 -3.30
N SER A 111 -4.14 -0.09 -2.67
CA SER A 111 -5.16 -0.55 -1.74
C SER A 111 -6.23 0.48 -1.44
N VAL A 112 -7.32 -0.03 -0.86
CA VAL A 112 -8.35 0.76 -0.21
C VAL A 112 -8.49 0.28 1.23
N GLU A 113 -8.72 1.21 2.14
CA GLU A 113 -9.10 0.92 3.52
C GLU A 113 -10.26 1.82 3.96
N LEU A 114 -11.23 1.23 4.67
CA LEU A 114 -12.44 1.95 5.08
C LEU A 114 -12.18 2.86 6.28
N LEU A 115 -11.46 2.36 7.29
CA LEU A 115 -11.30 3.04 8.56
C LEU A 115 -10.08 3.97 8.51
N ALA A 116 -10.29 5.25 8.82
CA ALA A 116 -9.27 6.29 8.70
C ALA A 116 -8.00 6.01 9.52
N ASP A 117 -8.15 5.39 10.70
CA ASP A 117 -7.02 5.02 11.56
C ASP A 117 -6.19 3.89 10.95
N ASN A 118 -6.85 2.83 10.46
CA ASN A 118 -6.19 1.75 9.73
C ASN A 118 -5.50 2.24 8.45
N HIS A 119 -6.16 3.12 7.70
CA HIS A 119 -5.59 3.75 6.50
C HIS A 119 -4.29 4.50 6.84
N SER A 120 -4.30 5.29 7.91
CA SER A 120 -3.12 6.01 8.39
C SER A 120 -2.01 5.06 8.87
N ASP A 121 -2.37 4.01 9.59
CA ASP A 121 -1.44 2.96 10.03
C ASP A 121 -0.79 2.27 8.81
N ALA A 122 -1.57 1.91 7.80
CA ALA A 122 -1.09 1.25 6.58
C ALA A 122 -0.08 2.11 5.80
N GLN A 123 -0.36 3.41 5.62
CA GLN A 123 0.58 4.33 4.98
C GLN A 123 1.88 4.48 5.79
N THR A 124 1.75 4.60 7.12
CA THR A 124 2.88 4.74 8.04
C THR A 124 3.76 3.49 8.03
N ASN A 125 3.16 2.30 8.09
CA ASN A 125 3.85 1.02 8.08
C ASN A 125 4.60 0.82 6.75
N MET A 126 3.96 1.10 5.61
CA MET A 126 4.59 1.03 4.29
C MET A 126 5.79 1.97 4.15
N LEU A 127 5.67 3.22 4.62
CA LEU A 127 6.79 4.15 4.62
C LEU A 127 7.90 3.71 5.57
N GLY A 128 7.53 3.15 6.72
CA GLY A 128 8.45 2.55 7.69
C GLY A 128 9.32 1.47 7.06
N GLU A 129 8.71 0.52 6.34
CA GLU A 129 9.45 -0.53 5.60
C GLU A 129 10.42 0.06 4.58
N PHE A 130 9.98 1.08 3.83
CA PHE A 130 10.81 1.75 2.83
C PHE A 130 12.03 2.42 3.48
N VAL A 131 11.81 3.18 4.56
CA VAL A 131 12.88 3.86 5.29
C VAL A 131 13.83 2.84 5.93
N ALA A 132 13.31 1.81 6.59
CA ALA A 132 14.09 0.77 7.25
C ALA A 132 15.02 0.06 6.26
N PHE A 133 14.53 -0.28 5.07
CA PHE A 133 15.32 -0.87 3.99
C PHE A 133 16.51 0.04 3.59
N HIS A 134 16.26 1.32 3.34
CA HIS A 134 17.33 2.23 2.93
C HIS A 134 18.32 2.54 4.06
N VAL A 135 17.86 2.64 5.31
CA VAL A 135 18.72 2.79 6.49
C VAL A 135 19.63 1.58 6.66
N LYS A 136 19.10 0.35 6.57
CA LYS A 136 19.88 -0.91 6.59
C LYS A 136 21.00 -0.89 5.56
N HIS A 137 20.75 -0.29 4.40
CA HIS A 137 21.70 -0.19 3.28
C HIS A 137 22.52 1.10 3.24
N LYS A 138 22.49 1.92 4.31
CA LYS A 138 23.25 3.18 4.44
C LYS A 138 22.93 4.19 3.32
N VAL A 139 21.74 4.12 2.75
CA VAL A 139 21.22 5.08 1.77
C VAL A 139 20.47 6.18 2.52
N LYS A 140 20.77 7.45 2.21
CA LYS A 140 20.10 8.60 2.85
C LYS A 140 18.62 8.66 2.46
N CYS A 141 17.76 8.20 3.35
CA CYS A 141 16.30 8.30 3.23
C CYS A 141 15.76 9.11 4.41
N SER A 142 15.35 10.36 4.15
CA SER A 142 14.83 11.27 5.18
C SER A 142 13.85 12.25 4.53
N PRO A 143 12.99 12.95 5.30
CA PRO A 143 12.06 13.95 4.74
C PRO A 143 12.70 15.02 3.83
N LYS A 144 14.01 15.21 3.90
CA LYS A 144 14.77 16.15 3.04
C LYS A 144 15.20 15.56 1.69
N THR A 145 15.10 14.25 1.46
CA THR A 145 15.54 13.61 0.22
C THR A 145 14.39 13.36 -0.75
N ASN A 146 14.69 13.45 -2.04
CA ASN A 146 13.74 13.11 -3.11
C ASN A 146 13.22 11.67 -2.97
N LEU A 147 14.09 10.75 -2.56
CA LEU A 147 13.76 9.34 -2.33
C LEU A 147 12.60 9.16 -1.34
N PHE A 148 12.67 9.83 -0.17
CA PHE A 148 11.61 9.77 0.84
C PHE A 148 10.33 10.43 0.34
N LYS A 149 10.44 11.63 -0.25
CA LYS A 149 9.28 12.39 -0.72
C LYS A 149 8.54 11.66 -1.83
N ALA A 150 9.27 11.02 -2.74
CA ALA A 150 8.71 10.17 -3.78
C ALA A 150 8.00 8.95 -3.19
N ALA A 151 8.61 8.25 -2.24
CA ALA A 151 7.97 7.11 -1.56
C ALA A 151 6.68 7.51 -0.85
N GLN A 152 6.71 8.60 -0.07
CA GLN A 152 5.52 9.14 0.58
C GLN A 152 4.42 9.49 -0.43
N HIS A 153 4.78 10.13 -1.55
CA HIS A 153 3.82 10.51 -2.58
C HIS A 153 3.17 9.28 -3.24
N LEU A 154 3.97 8.25 -3.60
CA LEU A 154 3.47 7.01 -4.18
C LEU A 154 2.52 6.28 -3.22
N ILE A 155 2.93 6.17 -1.94
CA ILE A 155 2.12 5.55 -0.89
C ILE A 155 0.78 6.29 -0.74
N THR A 156 0.80 7.62 -0.65
CA THR A 156 -0.42 8.40 -0.50
C THR A 156 -1.31 8.34 -1.74
N ALA A 157 -0.74 8.28 -2.94
CA ALA A 157 -1.51 8.15 -4.18
C ALA A 157 -2.13 6.75 -4.37
N ASN A 158 -1.48 5.71 -3.84
CA ASN A 158 -1.86 4.32 -4.09
C ASN A 158 -2.62 3.64 -2.94
N ILE A 159 -2.56 4.18 -1.71
CA ILE A 159 -3.26 3.67 -0.52
C ILE A 159 -4.32 4.70 -0.14
N GLN A 160 -5.56 4.45 -0.57
CA GLN A 160 -6.67 5.41 -0.45
C GLN A 160 -7.62 5.02 0.69
N GLN A 161 -8.20 6.02 1.35
CA GLN A 161 -9.28 5.78 2.30
C GLN A 161 -10.61 5.77 1.55
N GLY A 162 -11.41 4.72 1.71
CA GLY A 162 -12.75 4.68 1.13
C GLY A 162 -13.42 3.33 1.23
N ASN A 163 -14.58 3.23 0.58
CA ASN A 163 -15.32 2.00 0.49
C ASN A 163 -15.06 1.35 -0.87
N THR A 164 -14.33 0.24 -0.86
CA THR A 164 -14.03 -0.51 -2.08
C THR A 164 -15.29 -0.90 -2.80
N LEU A 165 -16.34 -1.40 -2.11
CA LEU A 165 -17.58 -1.87 -2.73
C LEU A 165 -18.31 -0.77 -3.51
N THR A 166 -18.37 0.45 -2.99
CA THR A 166 -19.00 1.57 -3.71
C THR A 166 -18.05 2.29 -4.65
N GLY A 167 -16.74 2.17 -4.43
CA GLY A 167 -15.72 2.93 -5.15
C GLY A 167 -15.67 4.40 -4.76
N LEU A 168 -16.15 4.75 -3.55
CA LEU A 168 -16.25 6.14 -3.07
C LEU A 168 -15.41 6.38 -1.81
N ASP A 169 -14.92 7.61 -1.66
CA ASP A 169 -14.30 8.10 -0.43
C ASP A 169 -15.35 8.44 0.66
N ALA A 170 -14.89 8.89 1.83
CA ALA A 170 -15.77 9.27 2.94
C ALA A 170 -16.66 10.50 2.65
N ALA A 171 -16.31 11.31 1.65
CA ALA A 171 -17.09 12.47 1.21
C ALA A 171 -18.05 12.12 0.05
N GLY A 172 -18.05 10.86 -0.42
CA GLY A 172 -18.90 10.39 -1.52
C GLY A 172 -18.32 10.65 -2.91
N HIS A 173 -17.06 11.07 -3.02
CA HIS A 173 -16.40 11.23 -4.32
C HIS A 173 -15.82 9.91 -4.82
N PRO A 174 -15.73 9.68 -6.15
CA PRO A 174 -15.06 8.51 -6.70
C PRO A 174 -13.61 8.36 -6.24
N LEU A 175 -13.21 7.14 -5.89
CA LEU A 175 -11.82 6.80 -5.61
C LEU A 175 -11.01 6.85 -6.91
N VAL A 176 -10.08 7.81 -6.97
CA VAL A 176 -9.16 8.00 -8.10
C VAL A 176 -7.76 7.60 -7.70
N PHE A 177 -7.19 6.66 -8.44
CA PHE A 177 -5.83 6.18 -8.28
C PHE A 177 -4.91 6.76 -9.35
N SER A 178 -3.60 6.63 -9.14
CA SER A 178 -2.58 6.95 -10.12
C SER A 178 -1.91 5.68 -10.60
N TRP A 179 -2.10 5.33 -11.87
CA TRP A 179 -1.32 4.28 -12.51
C TRP A 179 0.05 4.81 -12.92
N TRP A 180 1.10 4.08 -12.57
CA TRP A 180 2.49 4.48 -12.79
C TRP A 180 3.15 3.60 -13.85
N HIS A 181 3.10 4.00 -15.11
CA HIS A 181 3.72 3.26 -16.21
C HIS A 181 5.21 3.54 -16.28
N ARG A 182 6.05 2.54 -15.99
CA ARG A 182 7.50 2.62 -16.22
C ARG A 182 7.78 2.81 -17.72
N ILE A 183 8.53 3.84 -18.06
CA ILE A 183 9.01 4.06 -19.42
C ILE A 183 10.33 3.31 -19.59
N LEU A 184 10.34 2.31 -20.46
CA LEU A 184 11.54 1.53 -20.80
C LEU A 184 12.49 2.34 -21.69
N ASN A 185 13.77 1.99 -21.68
CA ASN A 185 14.83 2.64 -22.48
C ASN A 185 15.02 4.15 -22.20
N ALA A 186 14.55 4.63 -21.05
CA ALA A 186 14.77 5.97 -20.53
C ALA A 186 15.49 5.89 -19.17
N PRO A 187 16.01 7.02 -18.63
CA PRO A 187 16.29 7.12 -17.20
C PRO A 187 15.06 6.69 -16.40
N PRO A 188 15.16 6.33 -15.10
CA PRO A 188 14.06 5.82 -14.28
C PRO A 188 12.81 6.72 -14.26
N THR A 189 11.95 6.59 -15.26
CA THR A 189 10.89 7.54 -15.61
C THR A 189 9.56 6.83 -15.61
N VAL A 190 8.53 7.53 -15.16
CA VAL A 190 7.15 7.08 -15.17
C VAL A 190 6.26 8.05 -15.91
N GLN A 191 5.28 7.50 -16.61
CA GLN A 191 4.09 8.21 -17.04
C GLN A 191 2.97 7.90 -16.05
N ARG A 192 2.36 8.95 -15.49
CA ARG A 192 1.29 8.83 -14.50
C ARG A 192 -0.05 9.07 -15.20
N GLU A 193 -0.96 8.12 -15.04
CA GLU A 193 -2.32 8.19 -15.59
C GLU A 193 -3.32 8.00 -14.45
N ALA A 194 -4.25 8.93 -14.28
CA ALA A 194 -5.29 8.79 -13.27
C ALA A 194 -6.41 7.86 -13.78
N PHE A 195 -6.95 7.02 -12.89
CA PHE A 195 -8.09 6.14 -13.18
C PHE A 195 -9.00 6.02 -11.96
N LYS A 196 -10.32 5.83 -12.17
CA LYS A 196 -11.25 5.53 -11.07
C LYS A 196 -11.25 4.04 -10.76
N LEU A 197 -11.46 3.68 -9.50
CA LEU A 197 -11.64 2.29 -9.11
C LEU A 197 -12.82 1.62 -9.84
N SER A 198 -13.90 2.36 -10.08
CA SER A 198 -15.07 1.86 -10.81
C SER A 198 -14.75 1.42 -12.24
N SER A 199 -13.79 2.07 -12.89
CA SER A 199 -13.39 1.74 -14.27
C SER A 199 -12.71 0.37 -14.37
N LEU A 200 -12.14 -0.17 -13.26
CA LEU A 200 -11.61 -1.54 -13.23
C LEU A 200 -12.70 -2.62 -13.23
N ARG A 201 -13.93 -2.29 -12.83
CA ARG A 201 -15.06 -3.24 -12.75
C ARG A 201 -15.86 -3.28 -14.03
N ASN A 202 -15.97 -2.13 -14.68
CA ASN A 202 -16.82 -1.94 -15.85
C ASN A 202 -16.07 -2.23 -17.16
N ALA A 203 -14.96 -2.98 -17.13
CA ALA A 203 -14.17 -3.29 -18.33
C ALA A 203 -14.97 -4.03 -19.41
N ASP A 204 -16.07 -4.70 -19.05
CA ASP A 204 -16.99 -5.40 -19.97
C ASP A 204 -18.25 -4.59 -20.33
N GLU A 205 -18.60 -3.54 -19.58
CA GLU A 205 -19.74 -2.69 -19.92
C GLU A 205 -19.23 -1.42 -20.59
N SER A 206 -19.67 -1.18 -21.83
CA SER A 206 -19.45 0.03 -22.63
C SER A 206 -20.12 1.29 -22.03
N LEU A 207 -20.11 1.43 -20.71
CA LEU A 207 -20.30 2.71 -20.04
C LEU A 207 -19.10 3.56 -20.39
N LEU A 208 -19.27 4.38 -21.43
CA LEU A 208 -18.35 5.43 -21.83
C LEU A 208 -18.10 6.33 -20.60
N ASP A 209 -17.01 6.06 -19.89
CA ASP A 209 -16.48 6.95 -18.86
C ASP A 209 -15.91 8.15 -19.60
N PHE A 210 -16.76 9.15 -19.85
CA PHE A 210 -16.40 10.38 -20.55
C PHE A 210 -15.51 11.32 -19.73
N ASP A 211 -15.22 10.97 -18.47
CA ASP A 211 -14.32 11.74 -17.63
C ASP A 211 -12.88 11.55 -18.13
N VAL A 212 -12.38 12.58 -18.81
CA VAL A 212 -10.97 12.67 -19.18
C VAL A 212 -10.16 12.94 -17.92
N LEU A 213 -9.69 11.87 -17.29
CA LEU A 213 -8.78 11.97 -16.16
C LEU A 213 -7.40 12.42 -16.63
N PRO A 214 -6.66 13.16 -15.77
CA PRO A 214 -5.39 13.73 -16.17
C PRO A 214 -4.33 12.66 -16.45
N THR A 215 -3.65 12.81 -17.58
CA THR A 215 -2.33 12.22 -17.83
C THR A 215 -1.27 13.26 -17.51
N TYR A 216 -0.32 12.91 -16.66
CA TYR A 216 0.73 13.83 -16.24
C TYR A 216 1.97 13.66 -17.13
N PRO A 217 2.75 14.74 -17.36
CA PRO A 217 4.00 14.65 -18.11
C PRO A 217 4.95 13.61 -17.50
N PRO A 218 5.67 12.83 -18.33
CA PRO A 218 6.65 11.88 -17.84
C PRO A 218 7.68 12.55 -16.92
N CYS A 219 7.96 11.91 -15.79
CA CYS A 219 8.95 12.41 -14.84
C CYS A 219 9.73 11.25 -14.22
N ARG A 220 10.90 11.56 -13.66
CA ARG A 220 11.66 10.54 -12.94
C ARG A 220 10.88 10.04 -11.73
N ILE A 221 10.96 8.75 -11.43
CA ILE A 221 10.25 8.14 -10.30
C ILE A 221 10.64 8.77 -8.95
N ASP A 222 11.88 9.24 -8.80
CA ASP A 222 12.36 9.95 -7.61
C ASP A 222 11.85 11.41 -7.54
N HIS A 223 11.18 11.91 -8.58
CA HIS A 223 10.66 13.28 -8.70
C HIS A 223 9.13 13.36 -8.78
N VAL A 224 8.39 12.25 -8.67
CA VAL A 224 6.92 12.23 -8.76
C VAL A 224 6.24 13.23 -7.80
N HIS A 225 6.83 13.46 -6.63
CA HIS A 225 6.35 14.42 -5.64
C HIS A 225 6.46 15.90 -6.07
N LYS A 226 7.13 16.21 -7.18
CA LYS A 226 7.34 17.59 -7.67
C LYS A 226 6.31 18.04 -8.70
N GLY A 227 5.68 17.09 -9.39
CA GLY A 227 4.66 17.33 -10.41
C GLY A 227 3.24 17.00 -9.93
N ALA A 228 3.07 16.95 -8.61
CA ALA A 228 1.80 16.69 -7.94
C ALA A 228 0.89 17.93 -8.00
#